data_AF-A0A852UEL1-F1
#
_entry.id   AF-A0A852UEL1-F1
#
_cell.length_a   1.000
_cell.length_b   1.000
_cell.length_c   1.000
_cell.angle_alpha   90.00
_cell.angle_beta   90.00
_cell.angle_gamma   90.00
#
_symmetry.space_group_name_H-M   'P 1'
#
loop_
_entity.id
_entity.type
_entity.pdbx_description
1 polymer ?
#
loop_
_entity_poly.entity_id
_entity_poly.type
_entity_poly.pdbx_seq_one_letter_code
_entity_poly.pdbx_strand_id
1 'polypeptide(L)'
;MKKILAIIFALLIIAAPTIHWAITNPSNSLELMQTLRNSDNPESLFLDPKNIDYKSIEYIQEEFNPNMITQITLLEVNEKTHLIKTTPGTKKMKIITIEELPIEIREYFIGRE
;
A
#
# COMPACT_ATOMS: atom_id res chain seq x y z
N MET A 1 -5.47 -38.61 -20.79
CA MET A 1 -4.45 -38.51 -19.73
C MET A 1 -3.33 -37.52 -20.06
N LYS A 2 -2.51 -37.72 -21.12
CA LYS A 2 -1.40 -36.80 -21.45
C LYS A 2 -1.81 -35.33 -21.64
N LYS A 3 -2.95 -35.08 -22.31
CA LYS A 3 -3.50 -33.73 -22.48
C LYS A 3 -3.96 -33.08 -21.16
N ILE A 4 -4.56 -33.86 -20.27
CA ILE A 4 -4.98 -33.41 -18.93
C ILE A 4 -3.76 -33.06 -18.09
N LEU A 5 -2.72 -33.90 -18.13
CA LEU A 5 -1.46 -33.66 -17.43
C LEU A 5 -0.75 -32.39 -17.94
N ALA A 6 -0.75 -32.16 -19.26
CA ALA A 6 -0.21 -30.94 -19.85
C ALA A 6 -0.98 -29.67 -19.41
N ILE A 7 -2.31 -29.75 -19.31
CA ILE A 7 -3.14 -28.65 -18.81
C ILE A 7 -2.84 -28.35 -17.34
N ILE A 8 -2.73 -29.38 -16.50
CA ILE A 8 -2.36 -29.22 -15.07
C ILE A 8 -0.98 -28.60 -14.94
N PHE A 9 -0.01 -29.04 -15.74
CA PHE A 9 1.35 -28.51 -15.70
C PHE A 9 1.40 -27.04 -16.16
N ALA A 10 0.65 -26.69 -17.21
CA ALA A 10 0.51 -25.30 -17.64
C ALA A 10 -0.13 -24.42 -16.56
N LEU A 11 -1.17 -24.92 -15.87
CA LEU A 11 -1.79 -24.21 -14.74
C LEU A 11 -0.82 -23.99 -13.59
N LEU A 12 0.02 -24.97 -13.25
CA LEU A 12 1.02 -24.84 -12.18
C LEU A 12 2.08 -23.80 -12.51
N ILE A 13 2.57 -23.76 -13.75
CA ILE A 13 3.56 -22.76 -14.20
C ILE A 13 3.00 -21.34 -14.07
N ILE A 14 1.71 -21.15 -14.36
CA ILE A 14 1.07 -19.83 -14.27
C ILE A 14 0.73 -19.50 -12.80
N ALA A 15 0.24 -20.48 -12.03
CA ALA A 15 -0.20 -20.26 -10.66
C ALA A 15 0.95 -20.03 -9.68
N ALA A 16 2.10 -20.70 -9.85
CA ALA A 16 3.21 -20.61 -8.91
C ALA A 16 3.76 -19.17 -8.75
N PRO A 17 4.05 -18.41 -9.83
CA PRO A 17 4.44 -17.01 -9.71
C PRO A 17 3.36 -16.14 -9.07
N THR A 18 2.08 -16.35 -9.42
CA THR A 18 0.96 -15.56 -8.87
C THR A 18 0.80 -15.80 -7.38
N ILE A 19 0.89 -17.05 -6.93
CA ILE A 19 0.82 -17.42 -5.51
C ILE A 19 2.02 -16.84 -4.76
N HIS A 20 3.22 -16.95 -5.33
CA HIS A 20 4.41 -16.38 -4.72
C HIS A 20 4.26 -14.87 -4.51
N TRP A 21 3.90 -14.14 -5.57
CA TRP A 21 3.70 -12.69 -5.51
C TRP A 21 2.64 -12.29 -4.47
N ALA A 22 1.52 -13.02 -4.41
CA ALA A 22 0.42 -12.75 -3.49
C ALA A 22 0.76 -12.99 -2.00
N ILE A 23 1.79 -13.79 -1.70
CA ILE A 23 2.23 -14.07 -0.33
C ILE A 23 3.41 -13.18 0.08
N THR A 24 4.24 -12.74 -0.87
CA THR A 24 5.45 -11.95 -0.57
C THR A 24 5.22 -10.45 -0.60
N ASN A 25 4.21 -9.96 -1.33
CA ASN A 25 3.97 -8.52 -1.45
C ASN A 25 2.86 -8.08 -0.52
N PRO A 26 3.04 -6.97 0.20
CA PRO A 26 2.00 -6.43 1.06
C PRO A 26 0.79 -6.01 0.21
N SER A 27 -0.39 -6.47 0.61
CA SER A 27 -1.64 -6.24 -0.13
C SER A 27 -2.44 -5.04 0.37
N ASN A 28 -2.08 -4.52 1.55
CA ASN A 28 -2.76 -3.42 2.21
C ASN A 28 -1.80 -2.61 3.09
N SER A 29 -2.26 -1.45 3.55
CA SER A 29 -1.46 -0.51 4.35
C SER A 29 -0.95 -1.10 5.67
N LEU A 30 -1.71 -1.98 6.33
CA LEU A 30 -1.26 -2.60 7.57
C LEU A 30 -0.11 -3.58 7.31
N GLU A 31 -0.27 -4.46 6.32
CA GLU A 31 0.78 -5.38 5.88
C GLU A 31 2.02 -4.61 5.42
N LEU A 32 1.85 -3.56 4.62
CA LEU A 32 2.97 -2.74 4.15
C LEU A 32 3.78 -2.14 5.30
N MET A 33 3.10 -1.60 6.32
CA MET A 33 3.76 -1.04 7.50
C MET A 33 4.47 -2.12 8.33
N GLN A 34 3.86 -3.30 8.48
CA GLN A 34 4.48 -4.43 9.17
C GLN A 34 5.69 -4.97 8.39
N THR A 35 5.61 -5.05 7.06
CA THR A 35 6.74 -5.44 6.21
C THR A 35 7.85 -4.41 6.31
N LEU A 36 7.56 -3.11 6.21
CA LEU A 36 8.56 -2.05 6.33
C LEU A 36 9.31 -2.11 7.67
N ARG A 37 8.57 -2.27 8.78
CA ARG A 37 9.15 -2.40 10.12
C ARG A 37 10.12 -3.56 10.26
N ASN A 38 9.87 -4.68 9.58
CA ASN A 38 10.64 -5.92 9.74
C ASN A 38 11.56 -6.21 8.53
N SER A 39 11.68 -5.30 7.57
CA SER A 39 12.41 -5.55 6.33
C SER A 39 13.91 -5.31 6.49
N ASP A 40 14.72 -6.28 6.07
CA ASP A 40 16.17 -6.10 5.92
C ASP A 40 16.52 -5.22 4.70
N ASN A 41 15.59 -5.07 3.75
CA ASN A 41 15.74 -4.23 2.55
C ASN A 41 14.48 -3.36 2.35
N PRO A 42 14.31 -2.29 3.15
CA PRO A 42 13.12 -1.45 3.11
C PRO A 42 13.00 -0.67 1.79
N GLU A 43 14.11 -0.41 1.10
CA GLU A 43 14.14 0.31 -0.19
C GLU A 43 13.31 -0.40 -1.27
N SER A 44 13.26 -1.74 -1.23
CA SER A 44 12.48 -2.55 -2.17
C SER A 44 10.97 -2.30 -2.14
N LEU A 45 10.47 -1.67 -1.07
CA LEU A 45 9.05 -1.33 -0.90
C LEU A 45 8.69 0.02 -1.55
N PHE A 46 9.68 0.82 -1.94
CA PHE A 46 9.48 2.14 -2.55
C PHE A 46 9.40 2.02 -4.07
N LEU A 47 8.42 2.71 -4.66
CA LEU A 47 8.27 2.78 -6.11
C LEU A 47 9.35 3.66 -6.77
N ASP A 48 9.78 4.72 -6.08
CA ASP A 48 10.84 5.62 -6.54
C ASP A 48 11.89 5.77 -5.44
N PRO A 49 13.16 5.44 -5.71
CA PRO A 49 14.23 5.55 -4.72
C PRO A 49 14.49 6.98 -4.25
N LYS A 50 14.07 8.01 -4.98
CA LYS A 50 14.23 9.42 -4.57
C LYS A 50 13.34 9.82 -3.38
N ASN A 51 12.27 9.07 -3.13
CA ASN A 51 11.31 9.34 -2.06
C ASN A 51 11.69 8.65 -0.73
N ILE A 52 12.86 8.01 -0.69
CA ILE A 52 13.33 7.29 0.50
C ILE A 52 13.81 8.31 1.53
N ASP A 53 13.11 8.36 2.66
CA ASP A 53 13.57 9.03 3.87
C ASP A 53 14.07 7.99 4.88
N TYR A 54 15.38 7.78 4.89
CA TYR A 54 16.03 6.79 5.77
C TYR A 54 15.78 7.04 7.26
N LYS A 55 15.61 8.31 7.69
CA LYS A 55 15.33 8.61 9.10
C LYS A 55 13.93 8.14 9.50
N SER A 56 12.95 8.36 8.63
CA SER A 56 11.59 7.86 8.84
C SER A 56 11.55 6.34 8.83
N ILE A 57 12.32 5.69 7.96
CA ILE A 57 12.44 4.22 7.94
C ILE A 57 13.03 3.70 9.26
N GLU A 58 14.16 4.25 9.71
CA GLU A 58 14.81 3.88 10.97
C GLU A 58 13.85 4.02 12.16
N TYR A 59 13.15 5.16 12.25
CA TYR A 59 12.13 5.38 13.27
C TYR A 59 11.01 4.32 13.23
N ILE A 60 10.55 3.94 12.03
CA ILE A 60 9.52 2.91 11.87
C ILE A 60 10.03 1.51 12.27
N GLN A 61 11.32 1.23 12.08
CA GLN A 61 11.90 -0.07 12.42
C GLN A 61 12.17 -0.21 13.92
N GLU A 62 12.66 0.85 14.56
CA GLU A 62 13.09 0.83 15.96
C GLU A 62 11.96 1.11 16.96
N GLU A 63 11.16 2.16 16.72
CA GLU A 63 10.32 2.79 17.75
C GLU A 63 8.82 2.75 17.43
N PHE A 64 8.41 2.06 16.37
CA PHE A 64 7.04 2.13 15.85
C PHE A 64 6.00 1.45 16.76
N ASN A 65 5.35 2.28 17.57
CA ASN A 65 4.15 1.94 18.34
C ASN A 65 3.05 2.98 18.08
N PRO A 66 2.41 2.96 16.89
CA PRO A 66 1.44 3.99 16.53
C PRO A 66 0.19 3.90 17.39
N ASN A 67 -0.29 5.04 17.88
CA ASN A 67 -1.60 5.12 18.54
C ASN A 67 -2.76 4.81 17.58
N MET A 68 -2.56 5.03 16.27
CA MET A 68 -3.56 4.79 15.23
C MET A 68 -2.89 4.58 13.87
N ILE A 69 -3.42 3.65 13.06
CA ILE A 69 -3.07 3.47 11.65
C ILE A 69 -4.29 3.82 10.82
N THR A 70 -4.12 4.68 9.80
CA THR A 70 -5.21 5.09 8.91
C THR A 70 -4.76 4.95 7.46
N GLN A 71 -5.65 4.47 6.59
CA GLN A 71 -5.45 4.51 5.15
C GLN A 71 -6.27 5.64 4.55
N ILE A 72 -5.62 6.51 3.78
CA ILE A 72 -6.26 7.65 3.13
C ILE A 72 -6.09 7.56 1.62
N THR A 73 -7.09 8.06 0.88
CA THR A 73 -7.01 8.31 -0.55
C THR A 73 -7.40 9.76 -0.79
N LEU A 74 -6.57 10.50 -1.52
CA LEU A 74 -6.89 11.85 -1.98
C LEU A 74 -7.42 11.75 -3.41
N LEU A 75 -8.58 12.34 -3.65
CA LEU A 75 -9.24 12.34 -4.94
C LEU A 75 -9.54 13.79 -5.38
N GLU A 76 -8.87 14.24 -6.44
CA GLU A 76 -9.13 15.56 -7.04
C GLU A 76 -10.18 15.46 -8.15
N VAL A 77 -11.27 16.22 -8.02
CA VAL A 77 -12.39 16.29 -8.98
C VAL A 77 -12.91 17.72 -9.05
N ASN A 78 -12.96 18.32 -10.23
CA ASN A 78 -13.54 19.66 -10.47
C ASN A 78 -13.05 20.71 -9.46
N GLU A 79 -11.72 20.84 -9.33
CA GLU A 79 -11.04 21.73 -8.37
C GLU A 79 -11.28 21.42 -6.90
N LYS A 80 -12.04 20.37 -6.56
CA LYS A 80 -12.22 19.93 -5.18
C LYS A 80 -11.34 18.73 -4.89
N THR A 81 -10.84 18.64 -3.67
CA THR A 81 -10.06 17.48 -3.24
C THR A 81 -10.79 16.80 -2.11
N HIS A 82 -11.07 15.51 -2.28
CA HIS A 82 -11.78 14.71 -1.30
C HIS A 82 -10.78 13.79 -0.62
N LEU A 83 -10.76 13.80 0.71
CA LEU A 83 -10.05 12.84 1.51
C LEU A 83 -11.01 11.71 1.87
N ILE A 84 -10.69 10.51 1.41
CA ILE A 84 -11.44 9.28 1.68
C ILE A 84 -10.62 8.48 2.70
N LYS A 85 -11.14 8.29 3.91
CA LYS A 85 -10.53 7.38 4.89
C LYS A 85 -11.12 5.99 4.71
N THR A 86 -10.26 4.97 4.69
CA THR A 86 -10.68 3.57 4.59
C THR A 86 -10.11 2.74 5.72
N THR A 87 -10.75 1.61 6.00
CA THR A 87 -10.27 0.64 6.98
C THR A 87 -8.90 0.09 6.59
N PRO A 88 -7.87 0.14 7.46
CA PRO A 88 -6.59 -0.50 7.20
C PRO A 88 -6.70 -2.02 7.41
N GLY A 89 -5.95 -2.82 6.64
CA GLY A 89 -5.76 -4.25 6.94
C GLY A 89 -6.98 -5.16 6.77
N THR A 90 -8.11 -4.69 6.23
CA THR A 90 -9.28 -5.54 6.02
C THR A 90 -9.22 -6.25 4.66
N LYS A 91 -9.68 -7.51 4.60
CA LYS A 91 -9.82 -8.27 3.34
C LYS A 91 -10.64 -7.54 2.26
N LYS A 92 -11.55 -6.66 2.69
CA LYS A 92 -12.31 -5.75 1.84
C LYS A 92 -12.22 -4.36 2.46
N MET A 93 -11.65 -3.40 1.75
CA MET A 93 -11.61 -2.01 2.20
C MET A 93 -13.04 -1.48 2.35
N LYS A 94 -13.29 -0.77 3.44
CA LYS A 94 -14.55 -0.07 3.68
C LYS A 94 -14.27 1.41 3.85
N ILE A 95 -15.16 2.24 3.31
CA ILE A 95 -15.13 3.68 3.52
C ILE A 95 -15.55 3.97 4.96
N ILE A 96 -14.72 4.73 5.66
CA ILE A 96 -15.00 5.24 7.01
C ILE A 96 -15.65 6.62 6.89
N THR A 97 -15.03 7.52 6.12
CA THR A 97 -15.54 8.89 5.89
C THR A 97 -15.04 9.42 4.55
N ILE A 98 -15.77 10.39 4.00
CA ILE A 98 -15.41 11.18 2.83
C ILE A 98 -15.60 12.65 3.20
N GLU A 99 -14.53 13.43 3.13
CA GLU A 99 -14.52 14.84 3.50
C GLU A 99 -13.91 15.66 2.35
N GLU A 100 -14.51 16.80 2.00
CA GLU A 100 -13.86 17.79 1.13
C GLU A 100 -12.77 18.49 1.93
N LEU A 101 -11.54 18.49 1.41
CA LEU A 101 -10.42 19.17 2.04
C LEU A 101 -10.59 20.68 1.92
N PRO A 102 -10.38 21.43 3.01
CA PRO A 102 -10.23 22.88 2.95
C PRO A 102 -9.13 23.27 1.96
N ILE A 103 -9.29 24.45 1.35
CA ILE A 103 -8.41 24.93 0.30
C ILE A 103 -6.94 24.99 0.74
N GLU A 104 -6.70 25.34 2.00
CA GLU A 104 -5.37 25.46 2.60
C GLU A 104 -4.67 24.10 2.71
N ILE A 105 -5.42 23.05 3.05
CA ILE A 105 -4.89 21.69 3.17
C ILE A 105 -4.71 21.06 1.78
N ARG A 106 -5.61 21.39 0.85
CA ARG A 106 -5.50 20.97 -0.54
C ARG A 106 -4.19 21.45 -1.16
N GLU A 107 -3.82 22.71 -0.95
CA GLU A 107 -2.58 23.28 -1.47
C GLU A 107 -1.34 22.56 -0.95
N TYR A 108 -1.33 22.14 0.32
CA TYR A 108 -0.25 21.35 0.91
C TYR A 108 -0.04 20.00 0.20
N PHE A 109 -1.12 19.28 -0.14
CA PHE A 109 -1.02 17.95 -0.76
C PHE A 109 -0.76 17.99 -2.27
N ILE A 110 -1.25 19.02 -2.96
CA ILE A 110 -1.20 19.08 -4.42
C ILE A 110 0.07 19.77 -4.91
N GLY A 111 0.75 20.55 -4.07
CA GLY A 111 2.02 21.18 -4.43
C GLY A 111 1.88 21.97 -5.73
N ARG A 112 0.86 22.83 -5.83
CA ARG A 112 0.80 23.80 -6.93
C ARG A 112 1.95 24.79 -6.72
N GLU A 113 3.11 24.48 -7.33
CA GLU A 113 4.11 25.50 -7.68
C GLU A 113 3.52 26.51 -8.67
#